data_AF-A0A975SRS9-F1
#
_entry.id   AF-A0A975SRS9-F1
#
_cell.length_a   1.000
_cell.length_b   1.000
_cell.length_c   1.000
_cell.angle_alpha   90.00
_cell.angle_beta   90.00
_cell.angle_gamma   90.00
#
_symmetry.space_group_name_H-M   'P 1'
#
loop_
_entity.id
_entity.type
_entity.pdbx_description
1 polymer ?
#
loop_
_entity_poly.entity_id
_entity_poly.type
_entity_poly.pdbx_seq_one_letter_code
_entity_poly.pdbx_strand_id
1 'polypeptide(L)'
;MSRLLVDVVLVVLAGVGLWLSFPAWDLWWLLVPSMALVISRVDCSSPSRAAFLAMVFGCAFWLPHTDWSLPATGGWLPWVALAGSQVVFLALWGAATALTRVWQWSRHPLGEALAVATTWVAVEQVRSHFPWSGFPWGNLAYPQVDAPIGRLAVVGGEVLVSFLVVVVAVLARRALAMHVGLERPGWWSRPLCLVGALALFVTPILIPLSQSQESGALRVGIAQGNIELPALQTYSEEGRVTRNHADQMQSLIDEGAPVDLYVWGEASLDRDPRRSAVVAHTVSDVVNRAQAPTIVGFPEYGEDFRYNWIGLWYPGTGLDPTFYGKQIPVPFGEFIPLRDIISLLATEAAQVSVDLAPVDNIAFMRVRLADGRDVPLAVGICFEVAYEDLLAEGVMAGGQMIVVPTNNYHFRDRAESVQQAQILRFRAMEFSRSAVQASTTGVSMLVRPDGSVQAVSGTMQAAHLAGELPLRTSLTPAAVLGPWPSWLVMCAGAVLVLASMARLVQVRFEDRAARGRRFAGAAGSAGRGDRGSSRRSSASTGRGSVRSGQ
;
A
#
# COMPACT_ATOMS: atom_id res chain seq x y z
N MET A 1 -27.82 -4.00 -23.40
CA MET A 1 -27.27 -3.43 -22.14
C MET A 1 -26.97 -1.95 -22.34
N SER A 2 -27.29 -1.08 -21.39
CA SER A 2 -26.88 0.33 -21.47
C SER A 2 -25.35 0.45 -21.43
N ARG A 3 -24.77 1.47 -22.07
CA ARG A 3 -23.30 1.69 -22.07
C ARG A 3 -22.75 1.78 -20.64
N LEU A 4 -23.50 2.40 -19.73
CA LEU A 4 -23.14 2.49 -18.32
C LEU A 4 -23.06 1.13 -17.64
N LEU A 5 -24.01 0.22 -17.92
CA LEU A 5 -23.99 -1.12 -17.33
C LEU A 5 -22.76 -1.92 -17.79
N VAL A 6 -22.39 -1.81 -19.07
CA VAL A 6 -21.16 -2.42 -19.58
C VAL A 6 -19.93 -1.87 -18.85
N ASP A 7 -19.84 -0.54 -18.71
CA ASP A 7 -18.71 0.09 -18.02
C ASP A 7 -18.63 -0.32 -16.56
N VAL A 8 -19.77 -0.42 -15.86
CA VAL A 8 -19.87 -0.93 -14.48
C VAL A 8 -19.35 -2.37 -14.38
N VAL A 9 -19.81 -3.27 -15.25
CA VAL A 9 -19.34 -4.67 -15.26
C VAL A 9 -17.83 -4.74 -15.48
N LEU A 10 -17.29 -3.96 -16.41
CA LEU A 10 -15.86 -3.96 -16.70
C LEU A 10 -15.02 -3.44 -15.53
N VAL A 11 -15.46 -2.39 -14.84
CA VAL A 11 -14.71 -1.89 -13.67
C VAL A 11 -14.85 -2.81 -12.45
N VAL A 12 -15.95 -3.54 -12.30
CA VAL A 12 -16.07 -4.61 -11.29
C VAL A 12 -15.08 -5.74 -11.59
N LEU A 13 -15.03 -6.21 -12.85
CA LEU A 13 -14.06 -7.24 -13.26
C LEU A 13 -12.61 -6.78 -13.04
N ALA A 14 -12.32 -5.50 -13.33
CA ALA A 14 -11.02 -4.91 -13.04
C ALA A 14 -10.70 -4.94 -11.53
N GLY A 15 -11.65 -4.55 -10.67
CA GLY A 15 -11.46 -4.53 -9.22
C GLY A 15 -11.26 -5.93 -8.63
N VAL A 16 -12.05 -6.90 -9.10
CA VAL A 16 -11.87 -8.32 -8.75
C VAL A 16 -10.51 -8.83 -9.22
N GLY A 17 -10.11 -8.54 -10.46
CA GLY A 17 -8.80 -8.96 -10.95
C GLY A 17 -7.64 -8.31 -10.19
N LEU A 18 -7.80 -7.06 -9.71
CA LEU A 18 -6.83 -6.43 -8.82
C LEU A 18 -6.77 -7.16 -7.48
N TRP A 19 -7.91 -7.47 -6.86
CA TRP A 19 -7.96 -8.24 -5.61
C TRP A 19 -7.28 -9.61 -5.75
N LEU A 20 -7.55 -10.34 -6.84
CA LEU A 20 -6.94 -11.64 -7.13
C LEU A 20 -5.42 -11.55 -7.38
N SER A 21 -4.89 -10.35 -7.68
CA SER A 21 -3.44 -10.17 -7.82
C SER A 21 -2.70 -10.15 -6.49
N PHE A 22 -3.40 -9.92 -5.37
CA PHE A 22 -2.80 -9.90 -4.03
C PHE A 22 -2.66 -11.32 -3.43
N PRO A 23 -1.82 -11.46 -2.37
CA PRO A 23 -1.65 -12.70 -1.63
C PRO A 23 -2.98 -13.30 -1.13
N ALA A 24 -3.00 -14.63 -1.02
CA ALA A 24 -4.14 -15.57 -0.97
C ALA A 24 -4.50 -16.17 -2.34
N TRP A 25 -4.38 -15.39 -3.43
CA TRP A 25 -4.58 -15.87 -4.80
C TRP A 25 -3.32 -15.76 -5.66
N ASP A 26 -2.53 -14.71 -5.43
CA ASP A 26 -1.19 -14.51 -6.00
C ASP A 26 -1.15 -14.51 -7.54
N LEU A 27 -2.25 -14.09 -8.19
CA LEU A 27 -2.34 -13.95 -9.64
C LEU A 27 -1.78 -12.58 -10.07
N TRP A 28 -0.52 -12.29 -9.71
CA TRP A 28 0.12 -10.98 -9.91
C TRP A 28 0.04 -10.45 -11.34
N TRP A 29 -0.03 -11.34 -12.33
CA TRP A 29 -0.15 -11.02 -13.76
C TRP A 29 -1.50 -10.39 -14.14
N LEU A 30 -2.55 -10.54 -13.31
CA LEU A 30 -3.85 -9.87 -13.50
C LEU A 30 -3.79 -8.38 -13.20
N LEU A 31 -2.79 -7.90 -12.48
CA LEU A 31 -2.72 -6.51 -12.05
C LEU A 31 -2.70 -5.54 -13.25
N VAL A 32 -1.78 -5.75 -14.21
CA VAL A 32 -1.66 -4.88 -15.40
C VAL A 32 -2.95 -4.89 -16.24
N PRO A 33 -3.54 -6.05 -16.60
CA PRO A 33 -4.86 -6.10 -17.24
C PRO A 33 -5.97 -5.38 -16.48
N SER A 34 -6.05 -5.56 -15.16
CA SER A 34 -7.05 -4.89 -14.32
C SER A 34 -6.90 -3.37 -14.35
N MET A 35 -5.67 -2.89 -14.18
CA MET A 35 -5.37 -1.47 -14.24
C MET A 35 -5.67 -0.89 -15.63
N ALA A 36 -5.27 -1.58 -16.70
CA ALA A 36 -5.56 -1.18 -18.08
C ALA A 36 -7.08 -1.08 -18.31
N LEU A 37 -7.85 -2.01 -17.76
CA LEU A 37 -9.30 -2.07 -17.92
C LEU A 37 -10.01 -0.90 -17.20
N VAL A 38 -9.70 -0.63 -15.93
CA VAL A 38 -10.31 0.51 -15.20
C VAL A 38 -9.94 1.85 -15.84
N ILE A 39 -8.66 2.03 -16.22
CA ILE A 39 -8.19 3.25 -16.89
C ILE A 39 -8.96 3.47 -18.19
N SER A 40 -9.29 2.41 -18.93
CA SER A 40 -10.06 2.51 -20.19
C SER A 40 -11.48 3.03 -20.04
N ARG A 41 -12.02 3.08 -18.82
CA ARG A 41 -13.36 3.63 -18.51
C ARG A 41 -13.27 5.01 -17.85
N VAL A 42 -12.17 5.27 -17.16
CA VAL A 42 -11.90 6.53 -16.44
C VAL A 42 -11.37 7.63 -17.36
N ASP A 43 -10.45 7.31 -18.28
CA ASP A 43 -9.65 8.29 -19.04
C ASP A 43 -10.45 9.20 -20.00
N CYS A 44 -11.63 8.76 -20.44
CA CYS A 44 -12.50 9.51 -21.36
C CYS A 44 -13.84 9.93 -20.73
N SER A 45 -13.98 9.77 -19.42
CA SER A 45 -15.20 10.12 -18.69
C SER A 45 -15.17 11.55 -18.13
N SER A 46 -16.33 12.14 -17.86
CA SER A 46 -16.40 13.36 -17.06
C SER A 46 -15.86 13.09 -15.65
N PRO A 47 -15.33 14.10 -14.92
CA PRO A 47 -14.78 13.88 -13.58
C PRO A 47 -15.75 13.18 -12.61
N SER A 48 -17.04 13.52 -12.63
CA SER A 48 -18.05 12.86 -11.82
C SER A 48 -18.28 11.39 -12.18
N ARG A 49 -18.30 11.08 -13.48
CA ARG A 49 -18.46 9.70 -13.97
C ARG A 49 -17.21 8.88 -13.70
N ALA A 50 -16.03 9.47 -13.88
CA ALA A 50 -14.75 8.86 -13.59
C ALA A 50 -14.62 8.52 -12.09
N ALA A 51 -15.02 9.43 -11.21
CA ALA A 51 -15.10 9.18 -9.77
C ALA A 51 -16.05 8.04 -9.43
N PHE A 52 -17.25 8.02 -10.01
CA PHE A 52 -18.22 6.94 -9.79
C PHE A 52 -17.69 5.58 -10.25
N LEU A 53 -17.08 5.51 -11.44
CA LEU A 53 -16.53 4.26 -11.96
C LEU A 53 -15.33 3.77 -11.12
N ALA A 54 -14.46 4.68 -10.69
CA ALA A 54 -13.35 4.35 -9.79
C ALA A 54 -13.83 3.94 -8.38
N MET A 55 -14.95 4.50 -7.92
CA MET A 55 -15.61 4.08 -6.68
C MET A 55 -16.13 2.63 -6.79
N VAL A 56 -16.81 2.28 -7.88
CA VAL A 56 -17.30 0.90 -8.11
C VAL A 56 -16.14 -0.09 -8.22
N PHE A 57 -15.09 0.26 -8.97
CA PHE A 57 -13.83 -0.48 -9.02
C PHE A 57 -13.25 -0.68 -7.62
N GLY A 58 -13.17 0.41 -6.84
CA GLY A 58 -12.66 0.40 -5.49
C GLY A 58 -13.47 -0.51 -4.57
N CYS A 59 -14.80 -0.51 -4.64
CA CYS A 59 -15.63 -1.41 -3.84
C CYS A 59 -15.33 -2.88 -4.17
N ALA A 60 -15.17 -3.20 -5.45
CA ALA A 60 -14.85 -4.55 -5.90
C ALA A 60 -13.46 -5.03 -5.47
N PHE A 61 -12.54 -4.10 -5.18
CA PHE A 61 -11.20 -4.39 -4.66
C PHE A 61 -11.16 -4.38 -3.12
N TRP A 62 -11.48 -3.24 -2.49
CA TRP A 62 -11.24 -3.01 -1.07
C TRP A 62 -12.11 -3.83 -0.14
N LEU A 63 -13.39 -4.04 -0.47
CA LEU A 63 -14.28 -4.85 0.38
C LEU A 63 -13.73 -6.27 0.60
N PRO A 64 -13.43 -7.06 -0.46
CA PRO A 64 -12.86 -8.38 -0.25
C PRO A 64 -11.38 -8.33 0.17
N HIS A 65 -10.62 -7.27 -0.14
CA HIS A 65 -9.22 -7.19 0.23
C HIS A 65 -8.99 -6.98 1.73
N THR A 66 -9.90 -6.26 2.40
CA THR A 66 -9.83 -5.98 3.86
C THR A 66 -10.84 -6.78 4.67
N ASP A 67 -11.41 -7.85 4.11
CA ASP A 67 -12.43 -8.67 4.80
C ASP A 67 -11.91 -9.30 6.11
N TRP A 68 -10.59 -9.46 6.21
CA TRP A 68 -9.86 -9.89 7.40
C TRP A 68 -10.07 -8.99 8.61
N SER A 69 -10.51 -7.74 8.42
CA SER A 69 -10.79 -6.83 9.54
C SER A 69 -12.06 -7.22 10.30
N LEU A 70 -13.00 -7.94 9.67
CA LEU A 70 -14.26 -8.38 10.28
C LEU A 70 -14.07 -9.14 11.60
N PRO A 71 -13.32 -10.27 11.63
CA PRO A 71 -13.06 -10.99 12.89
C PRO A 71 -12.22 -10.18 13.87
N ALA A 72 -11.37 -9.26 13.39
CA ALA A 72 -10.48 -8.48 14.24
C ALA A 72 -11.21 -7.40 15.04
N THR A 73 -12.15 -6.71 14.40
CA THR A 73 -12.93 -5.64 15.03
C THR A 73 -14.29 -6.11 15.57
N GLY A 74 -14.64 -7.39 15.36
CA GLY A 74 -15.87 -8.00 15.86
C GLY A 74 -17.15 -7.53 15.18
N GLY A 75 -17.08 -6.80 14.06
CA GLY A 75 -18.26 -6.20 13.43
C GLY A 75 -18.02 -5.69 12.01
N TRP A 76 -19.11 -5.55 11.25
CA TRP A 76 -19.09 -5.15 9.84
C TRP A 76 -18.90 -3.64 9.62
N LEU A 77 -19.25 -2.82 10.62
CA LEU A 77 -19.18 -1.36 10.50
C LEU A 77 -17.72 -0.85 10.36
N PRO A 78 -16.75 -1.28 11.19
CA PRO A 78 -15.34 -0.89 11.00
C PRO A 78 -14.76 -1.38 9.66
N TRP A 79 -15.13 -2.58 9.22
CA TRP A 79 -14.73 -3.10 7.91
C TRP A 79 -15.21 -2.21 6.76
N VAL A 80 -16.50 -1.87 6.73
CA VAL A 80 -17.07 -0.99 5.71
C VAL A 80 -16.51 0.43 5.82
N ALA A 81 -16.21 0.92 7.02
CA ALA A 81 -15.57 2.22 7.22
C ALA A 81 -14.14 2.24 6.65
N LEU A 82 -13.33 1.22 6.96
CA LEU A 82 -11.99 1.06 6.42
C LEU A 82 -12.03 0.97 4.89
N ALA A 83 -12.75 -0.01 4.34
CA ALA A 83 -12.87 -0.17 2.88
C ALA A 83 -13.45 1.08 2.21
N GLY A 84 -14.49 1.68 2.80
CA GLY A 84 -15.13 2.90 2.32
C GLY A 84 -14.18 4.09 2.26
N SER A 85 -13.31 4.27 3.26
CA SER A 85 -12.30 5.33 3.26
C SER A 85 -11.32 5.17 2.08
N GLN A 86 -10.89 3.94 1.80
CA GLN A 86 -9.98 3.65 0.68
C GLN A 86 -10.68 3.80 -0.68
N VAL A 87 -11.96 3.45 -0.76
CA VAL A 87 -12.81 3.68 -1.93
C VAL A 87 -12.95 5.16 -2.26
N VAL A 88 -13.05 6.04 -1.25
CA VAL A 88 -13.09 7.50 -1.47
C VAL A 88 -11.79 7.99 -2.12
N PHE A 89 -10.63 7.51 -1.66
CA PHE A 89 -9.35 7.83 -2.30
C PHE A 89 -9.33 7.41 -3.78
N LEU A 90 -9.83 6.22 -4.12
CA LEU A 90 -9.93 5.79 -5.51
C LEU A 90 -10.93 6.62 -6.34
N ALA A 91 -12.04 7.06 -5.75
CA ALA A 91 -12.96 7.99 -6.39
C ALA A 91 -12.28 9.35 -6.70
N LEU A 92 -11.46 9.86 -5.76
CA LEU A 92 -10.65 11.06 -5.95
C LEU A 92 -9.62 10.87 -7.07
N TRP A 93 -8.97 9.71 -7.15
CA TRP A 93 -8.08 9.37 -8.27
C TRP A 93 -8.80 9.39 -9.61
N GLY A 94 -10.01 8.79 -9.69
CA GLY A 94 -10.82 8.80 -10.90
C GLY A 94 -11.13 10.22 -11.37
N ALA A 95 -11.56 11.09 -10.46
CA ALA A 95 -11.77 12.51 -10.74
C ALA A 95 -10.47 13.22 -11.18
N ALA A 96 -9.39 13.06 -10.42
CA ALA A 96 -8.09 13.67 -10.69
C ALA A 96 -7.58 13.33 -12.09
N THR A 97 -7.63 12.03 -12.44
CA THR A 97 -7.23 11.53 -13.75
C THR A 97 -8.05 12.16 -14.88
N ALA A 98 -9.37 12.25 -14.73
CA ALA A 98 -10.22 12.91 -15.72
C ALA A 98 -9.91 14.42 -15.85
N LEU A 99 -9.56 15.11 -14.75
CA LEU A 99 -9.19 16.53 -14.79
C LEU A 99 -7.92 16.77 -15.61
N THR A 100 -6.92 15.88 -15.54
CA THR A 100 -5.66 16.03 -16.28
C THR A 100 -5.85 16.13 -17.79
N ARG A 101 -6.96 15.62 -18.33
CA ARG A 101 -7.29 15.64 -19.78
C ARG A 101 -7.58 17.03 -20.33
N VAL A 102 -7.66 18.05 -19.49
CA VAL A 102 -7.68 19.46 -19.93
C VAL A 102 -6.42 19.84 -20.70
N TRP A 103 -5.29 19.20 -20.38
CA TRP A 103 -4.03 19.39 -21.06
C TRP A 103 -3.95 18.56 -22.34
N GLN A 104 -3.33 19.10 -23.39
CA GLN A 104 -3.13 18.36 -24.64
C GLN A 104 -2.06 17.27 -24.49
N TRP A 105 -0.99 17.54 -23.72
CA TRP A 105 0.10 16.58 -23.52
C TRP A 105 -0.38 15.27 -22.85
N SER A 106 -1.35 15.33 -21.95
CA SER A 106 -1.95 14.16 -21.26
C SER A 106 -2.90 13.34 -22.14
N ARG A 107 -3.05 13.72 -23.42
CA ARG A 107 -3.81 12.98 -24.43
C ARG A 107 -2.91 12.17 -25.37
N HIS A 108 -1.59 12.35 -25.31
CA HIS A 108 -0.63 11.50 -26.00
C HIS A 108 -0.19 10.30 -25.14
N PRO A 109 0.38 9.22 -25.70
CA PRO A 109 0.66 7.99 -24.96
C PRO A 109 1.52 8.18 -23.71
N LEU A 110 2.68 8.85 -23.86
CA LEU A 110 3.60 9.07 -22.74
C LEU A 110 3.03 10.07 -21.73
N GLY A 111 2.43 11.16 -22.20
CA GLY A 111 1.85 12.16 -21.30
C GLY A 111 0.65 11.63 -20.52
N GLU A 112 -0.19 10.78 -21.12
CA GLU A 112 -1.24 10.09 -20.36
C GLU A 112 -0.63 9.14 -19.33
N ALA A 113 0.36 8.33 -19.73
CA ALA A 113 1.00 7.38 -18.83
C ALA A 113 1.58 8.08 -17.60
N LEU A 114 2.30 9.19 -17.80
CA LEU A 114 2.86 10.00 -16.72
C LEU A 114 1.77 10.65 -15.87
N ALA A 115 0.72 11.22 -16.48
CA ALA A 115 -0.36 11.86 -15.74
C ALA A 115 -1.13 10.86 -14.85
N VAL A 116 -1.52 9.70 -15.42
CA VAL A 116 -2.29 8.66 -14.70
C VAL A 116 -1.44 7.99 -13.62
N ALA A 117 -0.17 7.71 -13.90
CA ALA A 117 0.75 7.15 -12.91
C ALA A 117 1.01 8.14 -11.76
N THR A 118 1.24 9.42 -12.07
CA THR A 118 1.43 10.45 -11.05
C THR A 118 0.17 10.60 -10.18
N THR A 119 -1.03 10.67 -10.77
CA THR A 119 -2.26 10.79 -9.97
C THR A 119 -2.57 9.54 -9.16
N TRP A 120 -2.32 8.34 -9.70
CA TRP A 120 -2.51 7.09 -8.96
C TRP A 120 -1.59 7.03 -7.76
N VAL A 121 -0.28 7.14 -8.01
CA VAL A 121 0.71 6.95 -6.96
C VAL A 121 0.65 8.10 -5.94
N ALA A 122 0.29 9.32 -6.35
CA ALA A 122 0.02 10.39 -5.38
C ALA A 122 -1.12 10.03 -4.43
N VAL A 123 -2.25 9.49 -4.93
CA VAL A 123 -3.36 9.05 -4.09
C VAL A 123 -2.98 7.85 -3.23
N GLU A 124 -2.23 6.90 -3.79
CA GLU A 124 -1.68 5.75 -3.07
C GLU A 124 -0.77 6.16 -1.92
N GLN A 125 0.08 7.16 -2.13
CA GLN A 125 0.99 7.68 -1.10
C GLN A 125 0.25 8.54 -0.07
N VAL A 126 -0.72 9.37 -0.48
CA VAL A 126 -1.55 10.14 0.46
C VAL A 126 -2.32 9.21 1.41
N ARG A 127 -2.99 8.17 0.90
CA ARG A 127 -3.71 7.22 1.77
C ARG A 127 -2.77 6.39 2.65
N SER A 128 -1.52 6.21 2.23
CA SER A 128 -0.49 5.48 2.98
C SER A 128 0.08 6.29 4.15
N HIS A 129 -0.08 7.62 4.15
CA HIS A 129 0.43 8.52 5.20
C HIS A 129 -0.66 9.25 5.98
N PHE A 130 -1.87 9.36 5.43
CA PHE A 130 -2.96 10.14 5.99
C PHE A 130 -4.33 9.47 5.82
N PRO A 131 -5.25 9.58 6.81
CA PRO A 131 -5.08 10.15 8.15
C PRO A 131 -4.43 9.18 9.16
N TRP A 132 -3.95 9.71 10.30
CA TRP A 132 -3.44 8.92 11.45
C TRP A 132 -2.36 7.90 11.08
N SER A 133 -1.25 8.37 10.51
CA SER A 133 -0.17 7.56 9.88
C SER A 133 -0.55 6.88 8.56
N GLY A 134 -1.84 6.83 8.20
CA GLY A 134 -2.32 6.25 6.95
C GLY A 134 -2.50 4.74 6.99
N PHE A 135 -2.73 4.16 5.81
CA PHE A 135 -2.96 2.73 5.62
C PHE A 135 -2.21 2.22 4.38
N PRO A 136 -0.89 1.95 4.51
CA PRO A 136 -0.01 1.50 3.42
C PRO A 136 -0.25 0.03 3.01
N TRP A 137 -1.50 -0.38 2.96
CA TRP A 137 -1.94 -1.70 2.47
C TRP A 137 -2.40 -1.60 1.02
N GLY A 138 -2.44 -2.70 0.28
CA GLY A 138 -3.02 -2.69 -1.07
C GLY A 138 -2.27 -1.86 -2.12
N ASN A 139 -1.01 -1.47 -1.87
CA ASN A 139 -0.17 -0.77 -2.87
C ASN A 139 0.11 -1.70 -4.05
N LEU A 140 0.12 -1.15 -5.28
CA LEU A 140 0.32 -1.95 -6.49
C LEU A 140 1.71 -2.63 -6.56
N ALA A 141 2.67 -2.16 -5.77
CA ALA A 141 4.02 -2.70 -5.69
C ALA A 141 4.10 -4.10 -5.07
N TYR A 142 3.34 -4.37 -4.00
CA TYR A 142 3.46 -5.61 -3.22
C TYR A 142 3.17 -6.91 -3.98
N PRO A 143 2.13 -7.02 -4.83
CA PRO A 143 1.96 -8.23 -5.64
C PRO A 143 3.03 -8.40 -6.71
N GLN A 144 3.91 -7.42 -6.93
CA GLN A 144 4.95 -7.50 -7.97
C GLN A 144 6.27 -8.12 -7.48
N VAL A 145 6.39 -8.54 -6.21
CA VAL A 145 7.62 -9.17 -5.67
C VAL A 145 8.15 -10.28 -6.57
N ASP A 146 7.26 -11.13 -7.10
CA ASP A 146 7.63 -12.24 -7.99
C ASP A 146 7.63 -11.85 -9.49
N ALA A 147 7.18 -10.65 -9.81
CA ALA A 147 7.13 -10.14 -11.18
C ALA A 147 8.48 -9.48 -11.57
N PRO A 148 8.86 -9.47 -12.86
CA PRO A 148 10.10 -8.82 -13.30
C PRO A 148 10.19 -7.35 -12.84
N ILE A 149 9.08 -6.60 -12.96
CA ILE A 149 9.00 -5.18 -12.56
C ILE A 149 9.24 -4.96 -11.06
N GLY A 150 9.00 -5.96 -10.21
CA GLY A 150 9.25 -5.87 -8.77
C GLY A 150 10.72 -5.67 -8.41
N ARG A 151 11.66 -6.06 -9.30
CA ARG A 151 13.10 -5.83 -9.08
C ARG A 151 13.49 -4.35 -8.97
N LEU A 152 12.60 -3.44 -9.39
CA LEU A 152 12.78 -2.00 -9.20
C LEU A 152 12.59 -1.55 -7.75
N ALA A 153 12.12 -2.42 -6.85
CA ALA A 153 12.04 -2.14 -5.42
C ALA A 153 13.38 -1.64 -4.86
N VAL A 154 14.50 -2.26 -5.27
CA VAL A 154 15.86 -1.85 -4.86
C VAL A 154 16.23 -0.43 -5.31
N VAL A 155 15.58 0.09 -6.37
CA VAL A 155 15.94 1.38 -6.99
C VAL A 155 15.11 2.53 -6.43
N GLY A 156 13.79 2.36 -6.34
CA GLY A 156 12.89 3.45 -5.96
C GLY A 156 11.69 2.99 -5.14
N GLY A 157 11.82 1.84 -4.49
CA GLY A 157 10.83 1.33 -3.54
C GLY A 157 9.47 1.07 -4.15
N GLU A 158 8.46 1.07 -3.30
CA GLU A 158 7.06 0.87 -3.71
C GLU A 158 6.57 1.95 -4.69
N VAL A 159 7.02 3.19 -4.52
CA VAL A 159 6.63 4.32 -5.37
C VAL A 159 6.98 4.07 -6.82
N LEU A 160 8.23 3.69 -7.11
CA LEU A 160 8.69 3.45 -8.49
C LEU A 160 8.01 2.24 -9.11
N VAL A 161 7.84 1.15 -8.35
CA VAL A 161 7.18 -0.07 -8.84
C VAL A 161 5.73 0.22 -9.18
N SER A 162 4.96 0.81 -8.26
CA SER A 162 3.57 1.22 -8.51
C SER A 162 3.46 2.19 -9.70
N PHE A 163 4.37 3.15 -9.81
CA PHE A 163 4.38 4.12 -10.91
C PHE A 163 4.55 3.42 -12.26
N LEU A 164 5.55 2.54 -12.39
CA LEU A 164 5.82 1.87 -13.66
C LEU A 164 4.78 0.82 -14.01
N VAL A 165 4.17 0.17 -13.02
CA VAL A 165 2.99 -0.70 -13.22
C VAL A 165 1.86 0.08 -13.90
N VAL A 166 1.55 1.29 -13.43
CA VAL A 166 0.50 2.12 -14.03
C VAL A 166 0.90 2.60 -15.43
N VAL A 167 2.17 2.98 -15.64
CA VAL A 167 2.69 3.32 -16.97
C VAL A 167 2.50 2.16 -17.95
N VAL A 168 2.90 0.95 -17.57
CA VAL A 168 2.73 -0.27 -18.38
C VAL A 168 1.26 -0.52 -18.67
N ALA A 169 0.37 -0.37 -17.67
CA ALA A 169 -1.07 -0.53 -17.85
C ALA A 169 -1.67 0.47 -18.86
N VAL A 170 -1.25 1.75 -18.81
CA VAL A 170 -1.69 2.77 -19.79
C VAL A 170 -1.21 2.44 -21.20
N LEU A 171 0.05 2.04 -21.35
CA LEU A 171 0.63 1.68 -22.65
C LEU A 171 -0.03 0.41 -23.22
N ALA A 172 -0.24 -0.62 -22.40
CA ALA A 172 -0.93 -1.85 -22.79
C ALA A 172 -2.37 -1.55 -23.24
N ARG A 173 -3.11 -0.76 -22.46
CA ARG A 173 -4.45 -0.30 -22.82
C ARG A 173 -4.47 0.42 -24.17
N ARG A 174 -3.52 1.33 -24.42
CA ARG A 174 -3.42 2.08 -25.69
C ARG A 174 -3.05 1.19 -26.87
N ALA A 175 -2.21 0.18 -26.66
CA ALA A 175 -1.89 -0.81 -27.69
C ALA A 175 -3.14 -1.60 -28.12
N LEU A 176 -4.02 -1.93 -27.18
CA LEU A 176 -5.24 -2.72 -27.39
C LEU A 176 -6.48 -1.90 -27.72
N ALA A 177 -6.42 -0.57 -27.64
CA ALA A 177 -7.57 0.30 -27.89
C ALA A 177 -8.01 0.27 -29.36
N MET A 178 -9.14 -0.38 -29.63
CA MET A 178 -9.75 -0.48 -30.97
C MET A 178 -10.36 0.85 -31.44
N HIS A 179 -10.81 1.70 -30.52
CA HIS A 179 -11.32 3.04 -30.81
C HIS A 179 -10.37 4.10 -30.24
N VAL A 180 -9.76 4.86 -31.13
CA VAL A 180 -9.01 6.05 -30.75
C VAL A 180 -9.98 7.23 -30.75
N GLY A 181 -9.93 8.06 -29.72
CA GLY A 181 -10.59 9.36 -29.71
C GLY A 181 -10.10 10.26 -30.87
N LEU A 182 -10.45 11.54 -30.81
CA LEU A 182 -10.34 12.57 -31.87
C LEU A 182 -9.00 12.70 -32.62
N GLU A 183 -7.93 12.05 -32.17
CA GLU A 183 -6.63 12.00 -32.84
C GLU A 183 -6.43 10.63 -33.47
N ARG A 184 -6.37 10.55 -34.80
CA ARG A 184 -5.99 9.32 -35.53
C ARG A 184 -4.50 9.10 -35.33
N PRO A 185 -4.06 8.20 -34.45
CA PRO A 185 -2.65 8.01 -34.25
C PRO A 185 -2.10 7.23 -35.45
N GLY A 186 -0.85 7.48 -35.82
CA GLY A 186 -0.21 6.73 -36.89
C GLY A 186 -0.21 5.23 -36.58
N TRP A 187 -0.22 4.38 -37.62
CA TRP A 187 -0.28 2.93 -37.46
C TRP A 187 0.82 2.34 -36.57
N TRP A 188 1.96 3.03 -36.47
CA TRP A 188 3.11 2.70 -35.63
C TRP A 188 2.89 2.92 -34.12
N SER A 189 1.89 3.70 -33.71
CA SER A 189 1.73 4.08 -32.29
C SER A 189 1.38 2.89 -31.39
N ARG A 190 0.54 1.98 -31.89
CA ARG A 190 0.09 0.79 -31.16
C ARG A 190 1.23 -0.22 -30.95
N PRO A 191 1.97 -0.65 -31.99
CA PRO A 191 3.12 -1.52 -31.79
C PRO A 191 4.19 -0.86 -30.91
N LEU A 192 4.42 0.45 -31.04
CA LEU A 192 5.34 1.16 -30.15
C LEU A 192 4.89 1.14 -28.68
N CYS A 193 3.60 1.34 -28.41
CA CYS A 193 3.06 1.22 -27.04
C CYS A 193 3.20 -0.20 -26.50
N LEU A 194 2.97 -1.22 -27.33
CA LEU A 194 3.12 -2.62 -26.93
C LEU A 194 4.58 -2.95 -26.61
N VAL A 195 5.51 -2.58 -27.50
CA VAL A 195 6.95 -2.77 -27.30
C VAL A 195 7.42 -2.00 -26.07
N GLY A 196 6.98 -0.76 -25.88
CA GLY A 196 7.29 0.03 -24.69
C GLY A 196 6.77 -0.59 -23.40
N ALA A 197 5.52 -1.08 -23.40
CA ALA A 197 4.93 -1.78 -22.25
C ALA A 197 5.72 -3.05 -21.91
N LEU A 198 6.03 -3.89 -22.91
CA LEU A 198 6.81 -5.12 -22.72
C LEU A 198 8.24 -4.83 -22.27
N ALA A 199 8.90 -3.82 -22.84
CA ALA A 199 10.25 -3.42 -22.46
C ALA A 199 10.27 -2.94 -21.01
N LEU A 200 9.38 -2.03 -20.62
CA LEU A 200 9.31 -1.53 -19.23
C LEU A 200 8.95 -2.63 -18.23
N PHE A 201 8.12 -3.60 -18.64
CA PHE A 201 7.75 -4.71 -17.78
C PHE A 201 8.89 -5.73 -17.60
N VAL A 202 9.58 -6.11 -18.67
CA VAL A 202 10.55 -7.23 -18.67
C VAL A 202 11.98 -6.79 -18.34
N THR A 203 12.43 -5.63 -18.83
CA THR A 203 13.84 -5.19 -18.66
C THR A 203 14.31 -5.10 -17.20
N PRO A 204 13.47 -4.83 -16.18
CA PRO A 204 13.87 -4.91 -14.78
C PRO A 204 14.45 -6.26 -14.34
N ILE A 205 14.20 -7.36 -15.07
CA ILE A 205 14.88 -8.66 -14.81
C ILE A 205 16.40 -8.57 -14.86
N LEU A 206 16.95 -7.55 -15.54
CA LEU A 206 18.38 -7.31 -15.65
C LEU A 206 18.97 -6.65 -14.39
N ILE A 207 18.12 -6.14 -13.48
CA ILE A 207 18.56 -5.60 -12.20
C ILE A 207 18.97 -6.78 -11.30
N PRO A 208 20.23 -6.85 -10.86
CA PRO A 208 20.69 -7.91 -9.98
C PRO A 208 20.18 -7.67 -8.55
N LEU A 209 19.61 -8.70 -7.94
CA LEU A 209 19.28 -8.71 -6.51
C LEU A 209 20.35 -9.53 -5.80
N SER A 210 21.28 -8.84 -5.13
CA SER A 210 22.41 -9.51 -4.48
C SER A 210 21.97 -10.27 -3.24
N GLN A 211 22.43 -11.51 -3.13
CA GLN A 211 22.29 -12.34 -1.93
C GLN A 211 23.63 -12.56 -1.22
N SER A 212 24.66 -11.76 -1.51
CA SER A 212 25.98 -11.94 -0.92
C SER A 212 25.96 -11.76 0.60
N GLN A 213 26.81 -12.53 1.28
CA GLN A 213 27.06 -12.45 2.72
C GLN A 213 28.16 -11.43 2.98
N GLU A 214 27.79 -10.15 3.10
CA GLU A 214 28.77 -9.05 3.25
C GLU A 214 29.32 -8.96 4.68
N SER A 215 28.52 -9.40 5.66
CA SER A 215 28.90 -9.48 7.07
C SER A 215 28.66 -10.88 7.63
N GLY A 216 28.89 -11.90 6.80
CA GLY A 216 28.62 -13.31 7.11
C GLY A 216 27.13 -13.67 7.03
N ALA A 217 26.75 -14.70 7.77
CA ALA A 217 25.37 -15.15 7.88
C ALA A 217 24.97 -15.35 9.34
N LEU A 218 23.66 -15.44 9.56
CA LEU A 218 23.03 -15.69 10.83
C LEU A 218 22.03 -16.84 10.66
N ARG A 219 22.17 -17.90 11.45
CA ARG A 219 21.17 -18.96 11.52
C ARG A 219 20.09 -18.57 12.50
N VAL A 220 18.92 -18.21 11.97
CA VAL A 220 17.78 -17.74 12.75
C VAL A 220 16.78 -18.87 12.97
N GLY A 221 16.31 -19.01 14.20
CA GLY A 221 15.21 -19.89 14.59
C GLY A 221 13.96 -19.09 14.94
N ILE A 222 12.80 -19.48 14.43
CA ILE A 222 11.50 -18.93 14.83
C ILE A 222 10.77 -19.97 15.67
N ALA A 223 10.22 -19.54 16.80
CA ALA A 223 9.28 -20.34 17.60
C ALA A 223 7.89 -19.71 17.51
N GLN A 224 6.94 -20.41 16.89
CA GLN A 224 5.55 -19.98 16.73
C GLN A 224 4.67 -20.81 17.67
N GLY A 225 4.32 -20.25 18.84
CA GLY A 225 3.64 -21.01 19.88
C GLY A 225 2.16 -21.32 19.60
N ASN A 226 1.49 -20.54 18.75
CA ASN A 226 0.04 -20.51 18.63
C ASN A 226 -0.68 -20.04 19.91
N ILE A 227 -1.95 -19.66 19.73
CA ILE A 227 -2.88 -19.36 20.82
C ILE A 227 -4.09 -20.25 20.59
N GLU A 228 -4.29 -21.25 21.46
CA GLU A 228 -5.44 -22.14 21.34
C GLU A 228 -6.75 -21.35 21.50
N LEU A 229 -7.77 -21.72 20.73
CA LEU A 229 -9.09 -21.11 20.81
C LEU A 229 -9.97 -21.84 21.84
N PRO A 230 -10.77 -21.13 22.65
CA PRO A 230 -10.96 -19.68 22.66
C PRO A 230 -9.88 -18.93 23.47
N ALA A 231 -9.32 -17.84 22.92
CA ALA A 231 -8.17 -17.17 23.54
C ALA A 231 -8.42 -16.61 24.95
N LEU A 232 -9.65 -16.26 25.31
CA LEU A 232 -9.97 -15.84 26.68
C LEU A 232 -9.58 -16.91 27.71
N GLN A 233 -9.70 -18.20 27.36
CA GLN A 233 -9.26 -19.30 28.22
C GLN A 233 -7.73 -19.40 28.23
N THR A 234 -7.10 -19.34 27.07
CA THR A 234 -5.63 -19.40 26.95
C THR A 234 -4.94 -18.27 27.72
N TYR A 235 -5.44 -17.04 27.63
CA TYR A 235 -4.91 -15.89 28.37
C TYR A 235 -5.32 -15.86 29.85
N SER A 236 -6.26 -16.69 30.29
CA SER A 236 -6.62 -16.81 31.71
C SER A 236 -5.59 -17.60 32.51
N GLU A 237 -4.84 -18.49 31.84
CA GLU A 237 -3.73 -19.23 32.42
C GLU A 237 -2.43 -18.44 32.20
N GLU A 238 -1.84 -17.92 33.28
CA GLU A 238 -0.59 -17.16 33.21
C GLU A 238 0.56 -18.01 32.62
N GLY A 239 1.28 -17.42 31.66
CA GLY A 239 2.41 -18.06 31.00
C GLY A 239 2.02 -19.14 29.99
N ARG A 240 0.73 -19.36 29.69
CA ARG A 240 0.32 -20.41 28.75
C ARG A 240 0.86 -20.16 27.35
N VAL A 241 0.68 -18.96 26.82
CA VAL A 241 1.18 -18.61 25.47
C VAL A 241 2.71 -18.62 25.48
N THR A 242 3.31 -18.14 26.56
CA THR A 242 4.77 -18.17 26.78
C THR A 242 5.31 -19.61 26.72
N ARG A 243 4.66 -20.56 27.41
CA ARG A 243 5.02 -21.98 27.40
C ARG A 243 4.91 -22.58 26.01
N ASN A 244 3.84 -22.27 25.27
CA ASN A 244 3.69 -22.77 23.91
C ASN A 244 4.88 -22.36 23.00
N HIS A 245 5.38 -21.12 23.12
CA HIS A 245 6.57 -20.68 22.39
C HIS A 245 7.84 -21.37 22.89
N ALA A 246 7.98 -21.54 24.21
CA ALA A 246 9.09 -22.28 24.80
C ALA A 246 9.14 -23.73 24.30
N ASP A 247 7.99 -24.39 24.14
CA ASP A 247 7.89 -25.77 23.65
C ASP A 247 8.32 -25.87 22.17
N GLN A 248 7.97 -24.89 21.33
CA GLN A 248 8.43 -24.85 19.94
C GLN A 248 9.92 -24.53 19.83
N MET A 249 10.43 -23.64 20.68
CA MET A 249 11.86 -23.39 20.78
C MET A 249 12.59 -24.64 21.27
N GLN A 250 12.05 -25.37 22.24
CA GLN A 250 12.60 -26.63 22.72
C GLN A 250 12.64 -27.70 21.63
N SER A 251 11.57 -27.82 20.85
CA SER A 251 11.52 -28.73 19.70
C SER A 251 12.65 -28.43 18.72
N LEU A 252 12.90 -27.14 18.44
CA LEU A 252 13.99 -26.72 17.56
C LEU A 252 15.39 -26.98 18.16
N ILE A 253 15.55 -26.90 19.48
CA ILE A 253 16.80 -27.29 20.18
C ILE A 253 17.02 -28.80 20.04
N ASP A 254 15.96 -29.60 20.21
CA ASP A 254 16.01 -31.06 20.19
C ASP A 254 16.33 -31.62 18.78
N GLU A 255 16.06 -30.86 17.71
CA GLU A 255 16.55 -31.16 16.35
C GLU A 255 18.09 -31.12 16.24
N GLY A 256 18.77 -30.49 17.20
CA GLY A 256 20.24 -30.54 17.35
C GLY A 256 21.02 -29.63 16.41
N ALA A 257 20.35 -28.86 15.55
CA ALA A 257 21.01 -27.88 14.71
C ALA A 257 21.29 -26.58 15.48
N PRO A 258 22.52 -26.04 15.45
CA PRO A 258 22.83 -24.79 16.15
C PRO A 258 22.04 -23.62 15.55
N VAL A 259 21.53 -22.74 16.41
CA VAL A 259 20.82 -21.50 16.05
C VAL A 259 21.54 -20.35 16.73
N ASP A 260 21.83 -19.29 15.97
CA ASP A 260 22.57 -18.12 16.46
C ASP A 260 21.65 -17.11 17.15
N LEU A 261 20.38 -17.02 16.71
CA LEU A 261 19.37 -16.11 17.22
C LEU A 261 17.99 -16.75 17.13
N TYR A 262 17.26 -16.79 18.24
CA TYR A 262 15.84 -17.16 18.24
C TYR A 262 14.96 -15.91 18.19
N VAL A 263 13.82 -15.99 17.50
CA VAL A 263 12.85 -14.90 17.40
C VAL A 263 11.45 -15.45 17.69
N TRP A 264 10.79 -14.87 18.68
CA TRP A 264 9.40 -15.17 19.04
C TRP A 264 8.48 -14.07 18.50
N GLY A 265 7.17 -14.37 18.46
CA GLY A 265 6.16 -13.43 17.96
C GLY A 265 5.88 -12.24 18.89
N GLU A 266 5.06 -11.31 18.40
CA GLU A 266 4.54 -10.20 19.21
C GLU A 266 3.63 -10.75 20.32
N ALA A 267 3.75 -10.19 21.53
CA ALA A 267 3.06 -10.68 22.72
C ALA A 267 3.21 -12.21 22.92
N SER A 268 4.33 -12.80 22.48
CA SER A 268 4.68 -14.18 22.76
C SER A 268 4.84 -14.44 24.26
N LEU A 269 5.23 -13.41 25.00
CA LEU A 269 5.11 -13.37 26.44
C LEU A 269 3.75 -12.76 26.78
N ASP A 270 2.86 -13.57 27.36
CA ASP A 270 1.49 -13.14 27.67
C ASP A 270 1.40 -12.14 28.83
N ARG A 271 2.48 -11.96 29.60
CA ARG A 271 2.61 -10.96 30.67
C ARG A 271 3.98 -10.28 30.59
N ASP A 272 4.06 -9.10 31.19
CA ASP A 272 5.33 -8.40 31.39
C ASP A 272 6.29 -9.27 32.24
N PRO A 273 7.44 -9.72 31.69
CA PRO A 273 8.38 -10.57 32.41
C PRO A 273 9.02 -9.87 33.63
N ARG A 274 8.99 -8.54 33.69
CA ARG A 274 9.48 -7.78 34.86
C ARG A 274 8.52 -7.87 36.04
N ARG A 275 7.26 -8.26 35.79
CA ARG A 275 6.19 -8.38 36.80
C ARG A 275 5.73 -9.82 37.03
N SER A 276 5.99 -10.72 36.07
CA SER A 276 5.63 -12.14 36.16
C SER A 276 6.86 -13.04 36.27
N ALA A 277 7.06 -13.63 37.45
CA ALA A 277 8.11 -14.63 37.67
C ALA A 277 7.87 -15.90 36.84
N VAL A 278 6.61 -16.29 36.61
CA VAL A 278 6.26 -17.47 35.81
C VAL A 278 6.75 -17.33 34.37
N VAL A 279 6.47 -16.19 33.75
CA VAL A 279 6.94 -15.87 32.39
C VAL A 279 8.46 -15.79 32.36
N ALA A 280 9.07 -15.04 33.29
CA ALA A 280 10.53 -14.86 33.32
C ALA A 280 11.29 -16.18 33.51
N HIS A 281 10.81 -17.08 34.37
CA HIS A 281 11.41 -18.40 34.56
C HIS A 281 11.25 -19.27 33.31
N THR A 282 10.06 -19.30 32.70
CA THR A 282 9.79 -20.10 31.49
C THR A 282 10.76 -19.71 30.35
N VAL A 283 10.94 -18.41 30.12
CA VAL A 283 11.85 -17.92 29.07
C VAL A 283 13.31 -18.20 29.45
N SER A 284 13.70 -17.92 30.70
CA SER A 284 15.07 -18.17 31.17
C SER A 284 15.47 -19.63 30.99
N ASP A 285 14.58 -20.56 31.33
CA ASP A 285 14.87 -21.99 31.26
C ASP A 285 15.17 -22.45 29.82
N VAL A 286 14.33 -22.06 28.86
CA VAL A 286 14.53 -22.46 27.46
C VAL A 286 15.71 -21.73 26.81
N VAL A 287 15.91 -20.44 27.11
CA VAL A 287 17.06 -19.67 26.59
C VAL A 287 18.38 -20.19 27.15
N ASN A 288 18.42 -20.57 28.43
CA ASN A 288 19.58 -21.20 29.05
C ASN A 288 19.88 -22.58 28.45
N ARG A 289 18.89 -23.33 27.97
CA ARG A 289 19.15 -24.58 27.24
C ARG A 289 19.64 -24.32 25.81
N ALA A 290 19.10 -23.32 25.13
CA ALA A 290 19.48 -22.97 23.77
C ALA A 290 20.89 -22.38 23.64
N GLN A 291 21.39 -21.72 24.68
CA GLN A 291 22.70 -21.05 24.69
C GLN A 291 22.86 -20.00 23.56
N ALA A 292 21.75 -19.38 23.14
CA ALA A 292 21.71 -18.32 22.14
C ALA A 292 20.76 -17.20 22.57
N PRO A 293 20.99 -15.94 22.15
CA PRO A 293 20.07 -14.85 22.41
C PRO A 293 18.70 -15.08 21.76
N THR A 294 17.65 -14.54 22.39
CA THR A 294 16.27 -14.65 21.92
C THR A 294 15.58 -13.28 21.92
N ILE A 295 14.98 -12.90 20.79
CA ILE A 295 14.04 -11.77 20.72
C ILE A 295 12.66 -12.24 21.18
N VAL A 296 12.07 -11.53 22.13
CA VAL A 296 10.75 -11.82 22.69
C VAL A 296 9.86 -10.57 22.69
N GLY A 297 8.56 -10.74 22.43
CA GLY A 297 7.58 -9.65 22.51
C GLY A 297 6.71 -9.75 23.78
N PHE A 298 6.46 -8.62 24.45
CA PHE A 298 5.65 -8.56 25.67
C PHE A 298 4.82 -7.27 25.79
N PRO A 299 3.60 -7.34 26.35
CA PRO A 299 2.81 -6.16 26.68
C PRO A 299 3.29 -5.55 28.01
N GLU A 300 3.22 -4.23 28.12
CA GLU A 300 3.31 -3.50 29.38
C GLU A 300 2.01 -2.74 29.61
N TYR A 301 1.41 -2.88 30.80
CA TYR A 301 0.25 -2.10 31.21
C TYR A 301 0.69 -1.06 32.24
N GLY A 302 0.67 0.21 31.82
CA GLY A 302 0.84 1.38 32.67
C GLY A 302 -0.50 1.83 33.28
N GLU A 303 -0.51 3.01 33.91
CA GLU A 303 -1.71 3.58 34.51
C GLU A 303 -2.72 4.06 33.45
N ASP A 304 -2.25 4.85 32.47
CA ASP A 304 -3.11 5.45 31.45
C ASP A 304 -3.03 4.74 30.10
N PHE A 305 -1.89 4.10 29.81
CA PHE A 305 -1.58 3.51 28.51
C PHE A 305 -1.00 2.11 28.66
N ARG A 306 -1.15 1.33 27.60
CA ARG A 306 -0.36 0.12 27.40
C ARG A 306 0.72 0.36 26.35
N TYR A 307 1.79 -0.42 26.44
CA TYR A 307 2.89 -0.43 25.48
C TYR A 307 3.11 -1.85 24.97
N ASN A 308 3.74 -1.94 23.82
CA ASN A 308 4.09 -3.20 23.18
C ASN A 308 5.58 -3.17 22.88
N TRP A 309 6.30 -4.04 23.56
CA TRP A 309 7.75 -4.07 23.57
C TRP A 309 8.26 -5.34 22.92
N ILE A 310 9.41 -5.23 22.26
CA ILE A 310 10.28 -6.36 22.01
C ILE A 310 11.60 -6.13 22.75
N GLY A 311 12.14 -7.22 23.31
CA GLY A 311 13.38 -7.20 24.07
C GLY A 311 14.26 -8.40 23.73
N LEU A 312 15.52 -8.31 24.16
CA LEU A 312 16.50 -9.38 24.02
C LEU A 312 16.65 -10.15 25.33
N TRP A 313 16.61 -11.47 25.25
CA TRP A 313 16.87 -12.36 26.38
C TRP A 313 18.20 -13.09 26.14
N TYR A 314 19.12 -12.97 27.10
CA TYR A 314 20.44 -13.59 27.02
C TYR A 314 20.59 -14.78 27.99
N PRO A 315 21.24 -15.88 27.56
CA PRO A 315 21.56 -16.99 28.45
C PRO A 315 22.37 -16.53 29.68
N GLY A 316 22.00 -17.01 30.86
CA GLY A 316 22.65 -16.73 32.14
C GLY A 316 22.46 -15.30 32.68
N THR A 317 21.99 -14.36 31.86
CA THR A 317 21.84 -12.94 32.22
C THR A 317 20.37 -12.53 32.36
N GLY A 318 19.50 -13.06 31.49
CA GLY A 318 18.07 -12.70 31.49
C GLY A 318 17.72 -11.63 30.45
N LEU A 319 16.64 -10.90 30.70
CA LEU A 319 16.16 -9.81 29.86
C LEU A 319 17.14 -8.61 29.88
N ASP A 320 17.63 -8.22 28.71
CA ASP A 320 18.40 -6.99 28.50
C ASP A 320 17.50 -5.76 28.70
N PRO A 321 17.99 -4.67 29.31
CA PRO A 321 17.18 -3.47 29.53
C PRO A 321 16.90 -2.64 28.26
N THR A 322 17.49 -3.00 27.11
CA THR A 322 17.29 -2.31 25.83
C THR A 322 16.09 -2.90 25.10
N PHE A 323 15.07 -2.07 24.87
CA PHE A 323 13.83 -2.48 24.21
C PHE A 323 13.56 -1.62 22.97
N TYR A 324 12.93 -2.24 21.98
CA TYR A 324 12.20 -1.51 20.94
C TYR A 324 10.71 -1.52 21.29
N GLY A 325 10.05 -0.37 21.12
CA GLY A 325 8.63 -0.20 21.44
C GLY A 325 7.87 0.16 20.18
N LYS A 326 6.63 -0.29 20.05
CA LYS A 326 5.81 -0.01 18.88
C LYS A 326 5.62 1.50 18.72
N GLN A 327 6.05 2.05 17.59
CA GLN A 327 5.96 3.46 17.23
C GLN A 327 4.64 3.80 16.52
N ILE A 328 4.08 2.85 15.74
CA ILE A 328 2.88 3.07 14.93
C ILE A 328 1.76 2.12 15.37
N PRO A 329 0.93 2.55 16.34
CA PRO A 329 -0.26 1.80 16.74
C PRO A 329 -1.29 1.76 15.61
N VAL A 330 -2.00 0.63 15.47
CA VAL A 330 -3.04 0.45 14.46
C VAL A 330 -4.33 1.17 14.88
N PRO A 331 -4.87 2.10 14.07
CA PRO A 331 -6.15 2.75 14.35
C PRO A 331 -7.29 1.74 14.50
N PHE A 332 -8.18 1.97 15.47
CA PHE A 332 -9.35 1.14 15.84
C PHE A 332 -9.04 -0.28 16.36
N GLY A 333 -7.81 -0.78 16.21
CA GLY A 333 -7.35 -2.04 16.80
C GLY A 333 -6.54 -1.85 18.08
N GLU A 334 -5.68 -0.85 18.11
CA GLU A 334 -4.75 -0.60 19.23
C GLU A 334 -5.00 0.73 19.93
N PHE A 335 -5.56 1.70 19.20
CA PHE A 335 -6.06 2.94 19.78
C PHE A 335 -7.34 3.40 19.08
N ILE A 336 -8.12 4.30 19.70
CA ILE A 336 -9.34 4.86 19.10
C ILE A 336 -9.10 6.32 18.67
N PRO A 337 -9.01 6.62 17.36
CA PRO A 337 -8.97 7.99 16.88
C PRO A 337 -10.21 8.77 17.30
N LEU A 338 -10.04 10.01 17.77
CA LEU A 338 -11.17 10.87 18.20
C LEU A 338 -12.11 10.17 19.19
N ARG A 339 -11.56 9.41 20.15
CA ARG A 339 -12.27 8.62 21.17
C ARG A 339 -13.47 9.34 21.77
N ASP A 340 -13.34 10.63 22.09
CA ASP A 340 -14.44 11.43 22.66
C ASP A 340 -15.66 11.53 21.74
N ILE A 341 -15.46 11.59 20.43
CA ILE A 341 -16.55 11.67 19.44
C ILE A 341 -17.13 10.28 19.17
N ILE A 342 -16.27 9.27 19.06
CA ILE A 342 -16.68 7.91 18.68
C ILE A 342 -17.38 7.20 19.84
N SER A 343 -16.93 7.41 21.08
CA SER A 343 -17.58 6.85 22.28
C SER A 343 -19.01 7.39 22.47
N LEU A 344 -19.28 8.64 22.07
CA LEU A 344 -20.64 9.22 22.10
C LEU A 344 -21.62 8.53 21.13
N LEU A 345 -21.11 7.82 20.12
CA LEU A 345 -21.93 7.09 19.14
C LEU A 345 -22.26 5.65 19.61
N ALA A 346 -21.84 5.26 20.83
CA ALA A 346 -22.10 3.95 21.45
C ALA A 346 -21.79 2.75 20.53
N THR A 347 -20.77 2.87 19.66
CA THR A 347 -20.43 1.84 18.68
C THR A 347 -19.59 0.73 19.30
N GLU A 348 -19.84 -0.51 18.86
CA GLU A 348 -18.96 -1.69 19.07
C GLU A 348 -17.51 -1.44 18.62
N ALA A 349 -17.21 -0.36 17.89
CA ALA A 349 -15.85 0.08 17.57
C ALA A 349 -15.04 0.56 18.79
N ALA A 350 -15.66 0.74 19.96
CA ALA A 350 -15.02 1.26 21.18
C ALA A 350 -14.43 0.19 22.12
N GLN A 351 -14.06 -0.99 21.61
CA GLN A 351 -13.66 -2.15 22.42
C GLN A 351 -12.24 -2.05 23.01
N VAL A 352 -11.42 -1.10 22.54
CA VAL A 352 -10.12 -0.81 23.14
C VAL A 352 -10.35 -0.03 24.44
N SER A 353 -10.28 -0.74 25.56
CA SER A 353 -10.46 -0.16 26.91
C SER A 353 -9.28 0.71 27.33
N VAL A 354 -8.06 0.40 26.87
CA VAL A 354 -6.83 1.16 27.13
C VAL A 354 -6.05 1.30 25.83
N ASP A 355 -5.79 2.55 25.43
CA ASP A 355 -5.04 2.86 24.22
C ASP A 355 -3.59 2.39 24.34
N LEU A 356 -3.06 1.86 23.23
CA LEU A 356 -1.63 1.64 23.07
C LEU A 356 -0.96 2.96 22.70
N ALA A 357 0.01 3.38 23.49
CA ALA A 357 0.77 4.59 23.22
C ALA A 357 1.96 4.31 22.29
N PRO A 358 2.24 5.21 21.32
CA PRO A 358 3.45 5.10 20.52
C PRO A 358 4.68 5.31 21.39
N VAL A 359 5.76 4.59 21.09
CA VAL A 359 7.07 4.78 21.70
C VAL A 359 7.97 5.53 20.74
N ASP A 360 8.77 6.47 21.24
CA ASP A 360 9.74 7.24 20.46
C ASP A 360 11.16 6.67 20.67
N ASN A 361 11.50 5.65 19.89
CA ASN A 361 12.85 5.10 19.82
C ASN A 361 13.15 4.61 18.40
N ILE A 362 14.42 4.65 17.99
CA ILE A 362 14.85 4.23 16.65
C ILE A 362 14.45 2.76 16.41
N ALA A 363 13.96 2.44 15.21
CA ALA A 363 13.61 1.10 14.73
C ALA A 363 14.81 0.14 14.57
N PHE A 364 15.65 0.04 15.61
CA PHE A 364 16.95 -0.60 15.60
C PHE A 364 17.24 -1.33 16.91
N MET A 365 17.83 -2.53 16.81
CA MET A 365 18.36 -3.26 17.96
C MET A 365 19.74 -3.85 17.62
N ARG A 366 20.58 -4.03 18.64
CA ARG A 366 21.88 -4.71 18.48
C ARG A 366 21.89 -5.98 19.32
N VAL A 367 22.17 -7.10 18.67
CA VAL A 367 22.23 -8.42 19.31
C VAL A 367 23.68 -8.85 19.45
N ARG A 368 24.09 -9.18 20.68
CA ARG A 368 25.36 -9.85 20.95
C ARG A 368 25.20 -11.36 20.79
N LEU A 369 25.81 -11.94 19.76
CA LEU A 369 25.79 -13.39 19.57
C LEU A 369 26.73 -14.11 20.54
N ALA A 370 26.53 -15.43 20.69
CA ALA A 370 27.38 -16.29 21.52
C ALA A 370 28.84 -16.34 21.03
N ASP A 371 29.07 -16.14 19.74
CA ASP A 371 30.41 -16.06 19.13
C ASP A 371 31.11 -14.70 19.30
N GLY A 372 30.46 -13.75 20.00
CA GLY A 372 30.99 -12.42 20.27
C GLY A 372 30.70 -11.37 19.20
N ARG A 373 30.09 -11.73 18.06
CA ARG A 373 29.67 -10.75 17.06
C ARG A 373 28.53 -9.87 17.59
N ASP A 374 28.56 -8.59 17.22
CA ASP A 374 27.41 -7.69 17.35
C ASP A 374 26.69 -7.59 16.01
N VAL A 375 25.44 -8.04 15.97
CA VAL A 375 24.59 -7.96 14.78
C VAL A 375 23.55 -6.86 14.97
N PRO A 376 23.65 -5.74 14.21
CA PRO A 376 22.60 -4.73 14.17
C PRO A 376 21.40 -5.22 13.35
N LEU A 377 20.20 -4.97 13.85
CA LEU A 377 18.93 -5.35 13.25
C LEU A 377 18.06 -4.11 13.05
N ALA A 378 17.37 -4.05 11.91
CA ALA A 378 16.21 -3.18 11.74
C ALA A 378 14.99 -3.93 12.27
N VAL A 379 14.19 -3.29 13.10
CA VAL A 379 13.06 -3.95 13.77
C VAL A 379 11.77 -3.19 13.56
N GLY A 380 10.66 -3.92 13.48
CA GLY A 380 9.32 -3.37 13.50
C GLY A 380 8.37 -4.40 14.09
N ILE A 381 7.25 -3.96 14.66
CA ILE A 381 6.26 -4.84 15.28
C ILE A 381 5.01 -4.88 14.39
N CYS A 382 4.65 -6.08 13.92
CA CYS A 382 3.37 -6.33 13.25
C CYS A 382 3.17 -5.42 12.02
N PHE A 383 2.11 -4.61 12.01
CA PHE A 383 1.77 -3.65 10.94
C PHE A 383 2.89 -2.68 10.55
N GLU A 384 3.89 -2.44 11.42
CA GLU A 384 5.01 -1.55 11.14
C GLU A 384 5.82 -1.95 9.89
N VAL A 385 5.77 -3.22 9.48
CA VAL A 385 6.39 -3.68 8.23
C VAL A 385 5.85 -2.97 6.98
N ALA A 386 4.63 -2.47 7.03
CA ALA A 386 4.02 -1.75 5.93
C ALA A 386 4.51 -0.29 5.81
N TYR A 387 5.16 0.24 6.83
CA TYR A 387 5.64 1.62 6.87
C TYR A 387 7.12 1.68 6.48
N GLU A 388 7.36 2.08 5.22
CA GLU A 388 8.69 2.08 4.62
C GLU A 388 9.70 2.92 5.42
N ASP A 389 9.29 4.10 5.89
CA ASP A 389 10.16 5.04 6.59
C ASP A 389 10.71 4.48 7.91
N LEU A 390 9.89 3.71 8.63
CA LEU A 390 10.28 3.10 9.90
C LEU A 390 11.37 2.05 9.68
N LEU A 391 11.18 1.15 8.71
CA LEU A 391 12.20 0.15 8.39
C LEU A 391 13.45 0.77 7.74
N ALA A 392 13.28 1.79 6.90
CA ALA A 392 14.37 2.54 6.32
C ALA A 392 15.25 3.19 7.41
N GLU A 393 14.64 3.74 8.47
CA GLU A 393 15.38 4.29 9.62
C GLU A 393 16.30 3.23 10.25
N GLY A 394 15.77 2.04 10.56
CA GLY A 394 16.54 0.94 11.13
C GLY A 394 17.67 0.44 10.21
N VAL A 395 17.41 0.36 8.90
CA VAL A 395 18.41 -0.03 7.89
C VAL A 395 19.50 1.03 7.75
N MET A 396 19.14 2.31 7.73
CA MET A 396 20.07 3.43 7.65
C MET A 396 20.91 3.59 8.93
N ALA A 397 20.37 3.17 10.09
CA ALA A 397 21.12 3.05 11.35
C ALA A 397 22.12 1.88 11.35
N GLY A 398 22.17 1.08 10.27
CA GLY A 398 23.11 -0.02 10.07
C GLY A 398 22.53 -1.42 10.25
N GLY A 399 21.20 -1.56 10.37
CA GLY A 399 20.53 -2.86 10.45
C GLY A 399 20.90 -3.76 9.29
N GLN A 400 21.40 -4.98 9.58
CA GLN A 400 21.88 -5.97 8.61
C GLN A 400 20.83 -7.03 8.24
N MET A 401 19.73 -7.07 8.99
CA MET A 401 18.56 -7.92 8.79
C MET A 401 17.33 -7.19 9.33
N ILE A 402 16.16 -7.44 8.73
CA ILE A 402 14.86 -6.93 9.19
C ILE A 402 14.20 -8.01 10.05
N VAL A 403 13.73 -7.67 11.25
CA VAL A 403 13.03 -8.60 12.15
C VAL A 403 11.68 -8.02 12.54
N VAL A 404 10.61 -8.76 12.26
CA VAL A 404 9.22 -8.37 12.49
C VAL A 404 8.48 -9.41 13.32
N PRO A 405 8.50 -9.30 14.66
CA PRO A 405 7.58 -10.03 15.52
C PRO A 405 6.14 -9.55 15.29
N THR A 406 5.20 -10.48 15.18
CA THR A 406 3.79 -10.18 14.85
C THR A 406 2.83 -11.11 15.59
N ASN A 407 1.59 -10.66 15.82
CA ASN A 407 0.51 -11.46 16.39
C ASN A 407 -0.76 -11.29 15.56
N ASN A 408 -0.98 -12.23 14.64
CA ASN A 408 -2.09 -12.17 13.71
C ASN A 408 -3.38 -12.85 14.24
N TYR A 409 -3.47 -13.09 15.55
CA TYR A 409 -4.58 -13.84 16.18
C TYR A 409 -5.96 -13.25 15.84
N HIS A 410 -6.08 -11.92 15.86
CA HIS A 410 -7.33 -11.21 15.58
C HIS A 410 -7.85 -11.44 14.15
N PHE A 411 -6.96 -11.75 13.21
CA PHE A 411 -7.28 -11.98 11.80
C PHE A 411 -7.54 -13.45 11.48
N ARG A 412 -7.24 -14.36 12.40
CA ARG A 412 -7.45 -15.81 12.28
C ARG A 412 -6.77 -16.38 11.02
N ASP A 413 -7.50 -17.14 10.21
CA ASP A 413 -7.09 -17.75 8.95
C ASP A 413 -7.36 -16.85 7.72
N ARG A 414 -7.67 -15.57 7.93
CA ARG A 414 -7.93 -14.62 6.82
C ARG A 414 -6.64 -14.07 6.22
N ALA A 415 -6.79 -13.35 5.10
CA ALA A 415 -5.69 -12.97 4.23
C ALA A 415 -4.68 -11.96 4.80
N GLU A 416 -4.96 -11.32 5.95
CA GLU A 416 -4.07 -10.31 6.54
C GLU A 416 -2.63 -10.83 6.71
N SER A 417 -2.47 -12.02 7.31
CA SER A 417 -1.13 -12.53 7.64
C SER A 417 -0.30 -12.86 6.40
N VAL A 418 -0.93 -13.36 5.32
CA VAL A 418 -0.25 -13.60 4.03
C VAL A 418 -0.01 -12.29 3.26
N GLN A 419 -0.88 -11.29 3.42
CA GLN A 419 -0.66 -9.96 2.85
C GLN A 419 0.53 -9.27 3.53
N GLN A 420 0.61 -9.31 4.87
CA GLN A 420 1.73 -8.79 5.64
C GLN A 420 3.05 -9.49 5.27
N ALA A 421 3.03 -10.82 5.16
CA ALA A 421 4.18 -11.60 4.73
C ALA A 421 4.70 -11.17 3.35
N GLN A 422 3.81 -10.85 2.40
CA GLN A 422 4.21 -10.33 1.09
C GLN A 422 4.86 -8.94 1.17
N ILE A 423 4.34 -8.06 2.05
CA ILE A 423 4.94 -6.76 2.29
C ILE A 423 6.36 -6.94 2.84
N LEU A 424 6.58 -7.86 3.79
CA LEU A 424 7.93 -8.18 4.28
C LEU A 424 8.87 -8.59 3.14
N ARG A 425 8.41 -9.44 2.22
CA ARG A 425 9.20 -9.84 1.05
C ARG A 425 9.58 -8.66 0.17
N PHE A 426 8.65 -7.72 -0.01
CA PHE A 426 8.93 -6.47 -0.71
C PHE A 426 10.00 -5.64 0.00
N ARG A 427 9.88 -5.46 1.33
CA ARG A 427 10.88 -4.72 2.14
C ARG A 427 12.26 -5.37 2.13
N ALA A 428 12.32 -6.70 2.09
CA ALA A 428 13.57 -7.44 1.93
C ALA A 428 14.29 -7.07 0.61
N MET A 429 13.57 -7.01 -0.51
CA MET A 429 14.09 -6.58 -1.81
C MET A 429 14.48 -5.10 -1.83
N GLU A 430 13.59 -4.26 -1.31
CA GLU A 430 13.74 -2.79 -1.31
C GLU A 430 15.00 -2.36 -0.55
N PHE A 431 15.26 -2.96 0.61
CA PHE A 431 16.40 -2.62 1.44
C PHE A 431 17.61 -3.55 1.25
N SER A 432 17.50 -4.58 0.40
CA SER A 432 18.52 -5.62 0.22
C SER A 432 18.96 -6.19 1.57
N ARG A 433 17.97 -6.63 2.35
CA ARG A 433 18.15 -7.24 3.68
C ARG A 433 17.44 -8.57 3.74
N SER A 434 18.06 -9.54 4.40
CA SER A 434 17.30 -10.69 4.88
C SER A 434 16.23 -10.22 5.84
N ALA A 435 15.09 -10.91 5.85
CA ALA A 435 13.97 -10.53 6.69
C ALA A 435 13.35 -11.73 7.38
N VAL A 436 12.89 -11.52 8.61
CA VAL A 436 12.30 -12.53 9.49
C VAL A 436 10.97 -12.00 9.96
N GLN A 437 9.89 -12.71 9.70
CA GLN A 437 8.61 -12.48 10.37
C GLN A 437 8.35 -13.65 11.31
N ALA A 438 8.31 -13.37 12.61
CA ALA A 438 7.97 -14.37 13.62
C ALA A 438 6.54 -14.08 14.10
N SER A 439 5.60 -14.95 13.76
CA SER A 439 4.21 -14.79 14.15
C SER A 439 3.85 -15.68 15.32
N THR A 440 3.04 -15.16 16.25
CA THR A 440 2.47 -15.95 17.33
C THR A 440 1.42 -16.96 16.80
N THR A 441 0.58 -16.56 15.85
CA THR A 441 -0.48 -17.43 15.26
C THR A 441 -0.61 -17.35 13.76
N GLY A 442 0.01 -16.38 13.10
CA GLY A 442 -0.04 -16.19 11.66
C GLY A 442 1.07 -16.94 10.93
N VAL A 443 1.35 -16.50 9.71
CA VAL A 443 2.49 -16.95 8.92
C VAL A 443 3.78 -16.43 9.55
N SER A 444 4.68 -17.34 9.90
CA SER A 444 6.09 -17.04 10.14
C SER A 444 6.90 -17.32 8.88
N MET A 445 7.92 -16.52 8.60
CA MET A 445 8.76 -16.71 7.43
C MET A 445 10.20 -16.21 7.59
N LEU A 446 11.10 -16.90 6.90
CA LEU A 446 12.49 -16.50 6.67
C LEU A 446 12.64 -16.12 5.19
N VAL A 447 13.09 -14.89 4.94
CA VAL A 447 13.14 -14.28 3.61
C VAL A 447 14.57 -13.83 3.29
N ARG A 448 15.02 -14.12 2.08
CA ARG A 448 16.34 -13.72 1.58
C ARG A 448 16.29 -12.29 1.00
N PRO A 449 17.45 -11.62 0.82
CA PRO A 449 17.50 -10.22 0.39
C PRO A 449 16.91 -9.93 -1.00
N ASP A 450 16.62 -10.96 -1.79
CA ASP A 450 15.98 -10.86 -3.09
C ASP A 450 14.46 -11.11 -3.04
N GLY A 451 13.88 -11.22 -1.84
CA GLY A 451 12.45 -11.48 -1.63
C GLY A 451 12.06 -12.95 -1.75
N SER A 452 13.01 -13.86 -2.00
CA SER A 452 12.73 -15.30 -2.03
C SER A 452 12.48 -15.85 -0.62
N VAL A 453 11.48 -16.71 -0.49
CA VAL A 453 11.09 -17.35 0.77
C VAL A 453 11.94 -18.60 0.97
N GLN A 454 12.66 -18.67 2.09
CA GLN A 454 13.49 -19.80 2.46
C GLN A 454 12.72 -20.83 3.32
N ALA A 455 11.90 -20.35 4.24
CA ALA A 455 11.04 -21.18 5.08
C ALA A 455 9.76 -20.41 5.44
N VAL A 456 8.64 -21.11 5.58
CA VAL A 456 7.33 -20.53 5.89
C VAL A 456 6.46 -21.51 6.68
N SER A 457 5.69 -21.01 7.64
CA SER A 457 4.71 -21.78 8.41
C SER A 457 3.27 -21.51 7.95
N GLY A 458 2.33 -22.35 8.39
CA GLY A 458 0.90 -22.08 8.27
C GLY A 458 0.36 -21.17 9.38
N THR A 459 -0.89 -20.74 9.23
CA THR A 459 -1.64 -19.97 10.24
C THR A 459 -2.33 -20.89 11.24
N MET A 460 -2.61 -20.37 12.44
CA MET A 460 -3.40 -20.99 13.52
C MET A 460 -2.87 -22.34 14.00
N GLN A 461 -1.56 -22.55 13.90
CA GLN A 461 -0.87 -23.77 14.33
C GLN A 461 0.42 -23.45 15.07
N ALA A 462 0.87 -24.38 15.91
CA ALA A 462 2.22 -24.32 16.47
C ALA A 462 3.24 -24.77 15.41
N ALA A 463 4.37 -24.09 15.33
CA ALA A 463 5.43 -24.40 14.37
C ALA A 463 6.80 -23.90 14.87
N HIS A 464 7.86 -24.43 14.29
CA HIS A 464 9.21 -23.91 14.42
C HIS A 464 9.88 -23.93 13.04
N LEU A 465 10.69 -22.91 12.77
CA LEU A 465 11.42 -22.76 11.50
C LEU A 465 12.87 -22.43 11.82
N ALA A 466 13.83 -22.93 11.04
CA ALA A 466 15.21 -22.46 11.10
C ALA A 466 15.81 -22.30 9.72
N GLY A 467 16.71 -21.33 9.57
CA GLY A 467 17.40 -21.10 8.31
C GLY A 467 18.58 -20.15 8.45
N GLU A 468 19.59 -20.37 7.61
CA GLU A 468 20.73 -19.47 7.49
C GLU A 468 20.39 -18.30 6.54
N LEU A 469 20.48 -17.08 7.05
CA LEU A 469 20.18 -15.85 6.32
C LEU A 469 21.44 -14.97 6.18
N PRO A 470 21.75 -14.46 4.98
CA PRO A 470 22.90 -13.58 4.77
C PRO A 470 22.72 -12.22 5.48
N LEU A 471 23.80 -11.73 6.10
CA LEU A 471 23.87 -10.37 6.64
C LEU A 471 24.48 -9.43 5.60
N ARG A 472 23.79 -8.31 5.35
CA ARG A 472 24.16 -7.33 4.32
C ARG A 472 24.31 -5.93 4.91
N THR A 473 25.27 -5.17 4.42
CA THR A 473 25.58 -3.80 4.88
C THR A 473 25.39 -2.77 3.78
N SER A 474 25.48 -3.16 2.50
CA SER A 474 25.23 -2.29 1.35
C SER A 474 23.86 -1.61 1.43
N LEU A 475 23.80 -0.32 1.11
CA LEU A 475 22.55 0.43 1.04
C LEU A 475 22.04 0.46 -0.40
N THR A 476 20.73 0.28 -0.56
CA THR A 476 20.08 0.36 -1.86
C THR A 476 19.78 1.83 -2.19
N PRO A 477 19.65 2.20 -3.47
CA PRO A 477 19.15 3.53 -3.82
C PRO A 477 17.81 3.85 -3.16
N ALA A 478 16.90 2.88 -3.05
CA ALA A 478 15.63 3.07 -2.33
C ALA A 478 15.84 3.43 -0.85
N ALA A 479 16.71 2.73 -0.13
CA ALA A 479 17.05 3.03 1.25
C ALA A 479 17.59 4.45 1.44
N VAL A 480 18.45 4.89 0.51
CA VAL A 480 19.08 6.23 0.55
C VAL A 480 18.09 7.32 0.18
N LEU A 481 17.18 7.07 -0.76
CA LEU A 481 16.12 8.00 -1.15
C LEU A 481 15.10 8.21 -0.02
N GLY A 482 14.87 7.19 0.81
CA GLY A 482 13.93 7.25 1.93
C GLY A 482 12.56 7.80 1.50
N PRO A 483 11.97 8.76 2.23
CA PRO A 483 10.61 9.25 1.95
C PRO A 483 10.50 10.17 0.73
N TRP A 484 11.62 10.59 0.12
CA TRP A 484 11.60 11.60 -0.94
C TRP A 484 10.73 11.23 -2.16
N PRO A 485 10.77 9.99 -2.70
CA PRO A 485 9.90 9.61 -3.81
C PRO A 485 8.40 9.81 -3.49
N SER A 486 8.00 9.45 -2.28
CA SER A 486 6.63 9.59 -1.75
C SER A 486 6.23 11.07 -1.68
N TRP A 487 7.07 11.93 -1.11
CA TRP A 487 6.82 13.38 -1.10
C TRP A 487 6.76 14.00 -2.49
N LEU A 488 7.69 13.64 -3.38
CA LEU A 488 7.77 14.18 -4.73
C LEU A 488 6.52 13.84 -5.54
N VAL A 489 6.05 12.59 -5.49
CA VAL A 489 4.88 12.16 -6.26
C VAL A 489 3.59 12.75 -5.68
N MET A 490 3.46 12.86 -4.35
CA MET A 490 2.32 13.55 -3.71
C MET A 490 2.27 15.03 -4.13
N CYS A 491 3.39 15.74 -4.05
CA CYS A 491 3.48 17.14 -4.49
C CYS A 491 3.19 17.30 -5.99
N ALA A 492 3.77 16.45 -6.84
CA ALA A 492 3.53 16.47 -8.28
C ALA A 492 2.06 16.21 -8.62
N GLY A 493 1.43 15.25 -7.95
CA GLY A 493 0.01 14.96 -8.09
C GLY A 493 -0.87 16.13 -7.67
N ALA A 494 -0.60 16.74 -6.51
CA ALA A 494 -1.32 17.91 -6.03
C ALA A 494 -1.21 19.10 -6.99
N VAL A 495 0.00 19.43 -7.44
CA VAL A 495 0.25 20.50 -8.43
C VAL A 495 -0.49 20.21 -9.73
N LEU A 496 -0.41 18.98 -10.24
CA LEU A 496 -1.08 18.58 -11.48
C LEU A 496 -2.61 18.72 -11.39
N VAL A 497 -3.22 18.31 -10.28
CA VAL A 497 -4.66 18.42 -10.06
C VAL A 497 -5.08 19.89 -9.93
N LEU A 498 -4.40 20.68 -9.09
CA LEU A 498 -4.72 22.09 -8.89
C LEU A 498 -4.56 22.90 -10.18
N ALA A 499 -3.48 22.68 -10.93
CA ALA A 499 -3.28 23.32 -12.23
C ALA A 499 -4.36 22.92 -13.24
N SER A 500 -4.78 21.66 -13.24
CA SER A 500 -5.86 21.18 -14.11
C SER A 500 -7.21 21.81 -13.76
N MET A 501 -7.52 21.98 -12.47
CA MET A 501 -8.72 22.69 -12.01
C MET A 501 -8.70 24.16 -12.43
N ALA A 502 -7.58 24.86 -12.21
CA ALA A 502 -7.42 26.25 -12.61
C ALA A 502 -7.60 26.43 -14.13
N ARG A 503 -7.00 25.53 -14.93
CA ARG A 503 -7.14 25.55 -16.39
C ARG A 503 -8.58 25.32 -16.84
N LEU A 504 -9.31 24.40 -16.20
CA LEU A 504 -10.73 24.16 -16.50
C LEU A 504 -11.60 25.37 -16.20
N VAL A 505 -11.33 26.07 -15.09
CA VAL A 505 -12.01 27.32 -14.75
C VAL A 505 -11.72 28.39 -15.79
N GLN A 506 -10.46 28.56 -16.19
CA GLN A 506 -10.06 29.51 -17.22
C GLN A 506 -10.75 29.24 -18.57
N VAL A 507 -10.75 27.99 -19.04
CA VAL A 507 -11.42 27.60 -20.30
C VAL A 507 -12.91 27.91 -20.25
N ARG A 508 -13.58 27.67 -19.11
CA ARG A 508 -15.00 28.02 -18.94
C ARG A 508 -15.24 29.53 -18.99
N PHE A 509 -14.33 30.35 -18.46
CA PHE A 509 -14.40 31.80 -18.56
C PHE A 509 -14.17 32.28 -20.00
N GLU A 510 -13.17 31.74 -20.70
CA GLU A 510 -12.89 32.04 -22.11
C GLU A 510 -14.10 31.72 -23.00
N ASP A 511 -14.74 30.56 -22.80
CA ASP A 511 -15.95 30.15 -23.52
C ASP A 511 -17.15 31.07 -23.24
N ARG A 512 -17.36 31.46 -21.98
CA ARG A 512 -18.42 32.42 -21.61
C ARG A 512 -18.18 33.78 -22.25
N ALA A 513 -16.95 34.29 -22.23
CA ALA A 513 -16.59 35.55 -22.85
C ALA A 513 -16.75 35.49 -24.38
N ALA A 514 -16.36 34.38 -25.01
CA ALA A 514 -16.55 34.16 -26.45
C ALA A 514 -18.04 34.11 -26.85
N ARG A 515 -18.89 33.44 -26.05
CA ARG A 515 -20.35 33.44 -26.24
C ARG A 515 -20.92 34.85 -26.07
N GLY A 516 -20.52 35.60 -25.05
CA GLY A 516 -20.93 36.99 -24.84
C GLY A 516 -20.59 37.91 -26.02
N ARG A 517 -19.38 37.78 -26.59
CA ARG A 517 -18.97 38.51 -27.80
C ARG A 517 -19.79 38.14 -29.03
N ARG A 518 -20.15 36.86 -29.21
CA ARG A 518 -21.03 36.42 -30.32
C ARG A 518 -22.44 36.97 -30.19
N PHE A 519 -23.01 37.01 -28.98
CA PHE A 519 -24.32 37.61 -28.74
C PHE A 519 -24.31 39.13 -28.95
N ALA A 520 -23.27 39.84 -28.48
CA ALA A 520 -23.11 41.27 -28.71
C ALA A 520 -22.90 41.61 -30.21
N GLY A 521 -22.13 40.80 -30.93
CA GLY A 521 -21.94 40.94 -32.38
C GLY A 521 -23.21 40.71 -33.19
N ALA A 522 -24.03 39.71 -32.81
CA ALA A 522 -25.32 39.45 -33.45
C ALA A 522 -26.36 40.56 -33.19
N ALA A 523 -26.37 41.14 -31.98
CA ALA A 523 -27.21 42.30 -31.67
C ALA A 523 -26.77 43.57 -32.42
N GLY A 524 -25.45 43.76 -32.61
CA GLY A 524 -24.90 44.88 -33.38
C GLY A 524 -25.18 44.79 -34.90
N SER A 525 -25.26 43.59 -35.47
CA SER A 525 -25.63 43.41 -36.88
C SER A 525 -27.13 43.58 -37.16
N ALA A 526 -28.00 43.27 -36.18
CA ALA A 526 -29.44 43.50 -36.29
C ALA A 526 -29.82 44.99 -36.20
N GLY A 527 -29.05 45.81 -35.48
CA GLY A 527 -29.30 47.25 -35.33
C GLY A 527 -28.83 48.16 -36.49
N ARG A 528 -28.11 47.62 -37.48
CA ARG A 528 -27.61 48.38 -38.66
C ARG A 528 -28.43 48.18 -39.93
N GLY A 529 -29.45 47.32 -39.91
CA GLY A 529 -30.30 47.02 -41.08
C GLY A 529 -31.50 47.94 -41.32
N ASP A 530 -31.83 48.86 -40.41
CA ASP A 530 -33.13 49.56 -40.43
C ASP A 530 -33.04 51.11 -40.32
N ARG A 531 -31.96 51.71 -40.83
CA ARG A 531 -31.84 53.18 -40.92
C ARG A 531 -31.36 53.61 -42.29
N GLY A 532 -32.20 53.46 -43.30
CA GLY A 532 -31.89 53.93 -44.64
C GLY A 532 -33.03 53.81 -45.64
N SER A 533 -34.14 54.54 -45.44
CA SER A 533 -34.85 55.27 -46.51
C SER A 533 -36.31 55.60 -46.12
N SER A 534 -36.56 56.82 -45.68
CA SER A 534 -37.84 57.48 -45.96
C SER A 534 -37.71 58.99 -45.79
N ARG A 535 -37.54 59.72 -46.90
CA ARG A 535 -38.04 61.10 -47.04
C ARG A 535 -37.99 61.59 -48.50
N ARG A 536 -39.20 61.84 -49.03
CA ARG A 536 -39.61 62.83 -50.06
C ARG A 536 -39.15 62.54 -51.52
N SER A 537 -39.90 62.83 -52.59
CA SER A 537 -41.08 63.68 -52.78
C SER A 537 -41.97 63.20 -53.94
N SER A 538 -43.18 63.75 -53.94
CA SER A 538 -44.24 63.80 -54.94
C SER A 538 -43.87 64.29 -56.35
N ALA A 539 -44.84 64.07 -57.26
CA ALA A 539 -45.02 64.55 -58.65
C ALA A 539 -44.52 63.57 -59.72
N SER A 540 -45.16 63.34 -60.88
CA SER A 540 -46.46 63.70 -61.45
C SER A 540 -46.57 62.91 -62.78
N THR A 541 -47.78 62.49 -63.15
CA THR A 541 -48.30 62.34 -64.54
C THR A 541 -47.44 61.64 -65.62
N GLY A 542 -48.01 60.60 -66.25
CA GLY A 542 -47.87 60.46 -67.72
C GLY A 542 -47.64 59.06 -68.28
N ARG A 543 -48.73 58.47 -68.80
CA ARG A 543 -48.89 57.68 -70.06
C ARG A 543 -47.74 56.81 -70.61
N GLY A 544 -48.14 55.61 -71.06
CA GLY A 544 -47.54 54.89 -72.21
C GLY A 544 -47.21 53.43 -71.88
N SER A 545 -48.14 52.48 -72.03
CA SER A 545 -48.39 51.68 -73.23
C SER A 545 -47.30 50.64 -73.57
N VAL A 546 -47.71 49.36 -73.51
CA VAL A 546 -47.41 48.30 -74.51
C VAL A 546 -45.95 47.80 -74.57
N ARG A 547 -45.69 46.52 -74.24
CA ARG A 547 -45.70 45.38 -75.21
C ARG A 547 -45.25 44.07 -74.56
N SER A 548 -45.89 43.00 -75.00
CA SER A 548 -45.62 41.58 -74.82
C SER A 548 -44.50 41.03 -75.72
N GLY A 549 -43.93 39.90 -75.34
CA GLY A 549 -43.17 38.95 -76.18
C GLY A 549 -41.64 39.10 -76.03
N GLN A 550 -40.86 38.07 -75.73
CA GLN A 550 -40.99 36.61 -75.89
C GLN A 550 -40.44 35.87 -74.67
#